data_AF-A0A6P5TA67-F1
#
_entry.id   AF-A0A6P5TA67-F1
#
_cell.length_a   1.000
_cell.length_b   1.000
_cell.length_c   1.000
_cell.angle_alpha   90.00
_cell.angle_beta   90.00
_cell.angle_gamma   90.00
#
_symmetry.space_group_name_H-M   'P 1'
#
loop_
_entity.id
_entity.type
_entity.pdbx_description
1 polymer ?
#
loop_
_entity_poly.entity_id
_entity_poly.type
_entity_poly.pdbx_seq_one_letter_code
_entity_poly.pdbx_strand_id
1 'polypeptide(L)'
;MMEDSSIVRIDRKTSIETEPRTLGFDQIQFAREAARYVLKTKNIEEAMRIFTEGLVPVVSSINQNGDEMMDSEELEYSEDNYIRSQGPRDCVSAPF
;
A
#
# COMPACT_ATOMS: atom_id res chain seq x y z
N MET A 1 -10.50 -31.74 -42.36
CA MET A 1 -10.61 -30.26 -42.38
C MET A 1 -9.89 -29.79 -41.14
N MET A 2 -8.76 -29.08 -41.30
CA MET A 2 -7.87 -28.70 -40.19
C MET A 2 -8.43 -27.46 -39.49
N GLU A 3 -8.39 -27.47 -38.17
CA GLU A 3 -9.02 -26.51 -37.27
C GLU A 3 -8.05 -25.34 -37.06
N ASP A 4 -8.32 -24.19 -37.68
CA ASP A 4 -7.53 -22.98 -37.46
C ASP A 4 -7.94 -22.37 -36.11
N SER A 5 -7.21 -22.75 -35.06
CA SER A 5 -7.20 -22.01 -33.80
C SER A 5 -6.66 -20.60 -34.07
N SER A 6 -7.56 -19.62 -34.15
CA SER A 6 -7.23 -18.21 -34.22
C SER A 6 -6.34 -17.83 -33.04
N ILE A 7 -5.05 -17.70 -33.29
CA ILE A 7 -4.09 -17.28 -32.27
C ILE A 7 -4.40 -15.83 -31.91
N VAL A 8 -5.04 -15.62 -30.76
CA VAL A 8 -5.33 -14.29 -30.22
C VAL A 8 -3.99 -13.66 -29.86
N ARG A 9 -3.51 -12.72 -30.67
CA ARG A 9 -2.32 -11.94 -30.37
C ARG A 9 -2.63 -11.09 -29.15
N ILE A 10 -2.06 -11.45 -28.00
CA ILE A 10 -2.17 -10.67 -26.78
C ILE A 10 -1.30 -9.42 -26.96
N ASP A 11 -1.93 -8.29 -27.23
CA ASP A 11 -1.28 -6.98 -27.23
C ASP A 11 -0.93 -6.61 -25.78
N ARG A 12 0.29 -6.98 -25.36
CA ARG A 12 0.84 -6.61 -24.06
C ARG A 12 1.09 -5.10 -24.03
N LYS A 13 0.15 -4.33 -23.47
CA LYS A 13 0.41 -2.94 -23.09
C LYS A 13 1.43 -2.91 -21.96
N THR A 14 2.44 -2.04 -22.05
CA THR A 14 3.43 -1.88 -20.99
C THR A 14 2.77 -1.17 -19.79
N SER A 15 2.74 -1.84 -18.63
CA SER A 15 2.11 -1.35 -17.39
C SER A 15 2.58 0.05 -16.95
N ILE A 16 3.79 0.44 -17.37
CA ILE A 16 4.45 1.69 -17.00
C ILE A 16 3.70 2.97 -17.41
N GLU A 17 2.85 2.94 -18.43
CA GLU A 17 2.09 4.13 -18.86
C GLU A 17 0.81 4.35 -18.04
N THR A 18 0.32 3.30 -17.39
CA THR A 18 -0.91 3.32 -16.57
C THR A 18 -0.63 3.44 -15.07
N GLU A 19 0.63 3.27 -14.66
CA GLU A 19 1.03 3.36 -13.26
C GLU A 19 1.22 4.81 -12.82
N PRO A 20 0.83 5.15 -11.57
CA PRO A 20 1.15 6.46 -11.01
C PRO A 20 2.67 6.63 -10.96
N ARG A 21 3.18 7.75 -11.48
CA ARG A 21 4.61 8.05 -11.42
C ARG A 21 5.06 8.10 -9.96
N THR A 22 6.06 7.29 -9.66
CA THR A 22 6.77 7.33 -8.38
C THR A 22 7.70 8.53 -8.33
N LEU A 23 8.00 8.99 -7.11
CA LEU A 23 8.97 10.06 -6.89
C LEU A 23 10.38 9.57 -7.28
N GLY A 24 11.16 10.45 -7.92
CA GLY A 24 12.59 10.22 -8.17
C GLY A 24 13.40 10.21 -6.87
N PHE A 25 14.65 9.74 -6.93
CA PHE A 25 15.49 9.60 -5.73
C PHE A 25 15.63 10.90 -4.93
N ASP A 26 15.96 12.02 -5.58
CA ASP A 26 16.13 13.31 -4.89
C ASP A 26 14.82 13.80 -4.26
N GLN A 27 13.69 13.53 -4.92
CA GLN A 27 12.37 13.88 -4.41
C GLN A 27 12.02 13.04 -3.17
N ILE A 28 12.39 11.76 -3.16
CA ILE A 28 12.23 10.89 -1.98
C ILE A 28 13.08 11.42 -0.82
N GLN A 29 14.35 11.76 -1.06
CA GLN A 29 15.23 12.30 -0.02
C GLN A 29 14.68 13.61 0.55
N PHE A 30 14.23 14.51 -0.33
CA PHE A 30 13.62 15.77 0.07
C PHE A 30 12.35 15.56 0.88
N ALA A 31 11.42 14.73 0.40
CA ALA A 31 10.18 14.41 1.10
C ALA A 31 10.45 13.82 2.48
N ARG A 32 11.47 12.95 2.60
CA ARG A 32 11.88 12.37 3.88
C ARG A 32 12.37 13.43 4.86
N GLU A 33 13.21 14.36 4.43
CA GLU A 33 13.68 15.44 5.30
C GLU A 33 12.55 16.39 5.71
N ALA A 34 11.64 16.70 4.79
CA ALA A 34 10.44 17.48 5.10
C ALA A 34 9.55 16.79 6.14
N ALA A 35 9.29 15.49 5.97
CA ALA A 35 8.52 14.70 6.93
C ALA A 35 9.20 14.66 8.30
N ARG A 36 10.53 14.49 8.33
CA ARG A 36 11.32 14.53 9.58
C ARG A 36 11.22 15.87 10.29
N TYR A 37 11.22 16.97 9.53
CA TYR A 37 11.06 18.32 10.10
C TYR A 37 9.69 18.48 10.78
N VAL A 38 8.62 18.03 10.12
CA VAL A 38 7.26 18.07 10.70
C VAL A 38 7.21 17.31 12.02
N LEU A 39 7.70 16.06 12.05
CA LEU A 39 7.69 15.22 13.25
C LEU A 39 8.49 15.80 14.43
N LYS A 40 9.53 16.60 14.15
CA LYS A 40 10.37 17.21 15.17
C LYS A 40 9.82 18.52 15.72
N THR A 41 9.00 19.23 14.95
CA THR A 41 8.61 20.61 15.24
C THR A 41 7.13 20.78 15.54
N LYS A 42 6.29 19.84 15.10
CA LYS A 42 4.84 19.87 15.27
C LYS A 42 4.41 18.93 16.39
N ASN A 43 3.30 19.26 17.03
CA ASN A 43 2.62 18.32 17.91
C ASN A 43 1.95 17.21 17.10
N ILE A 44 1.47 16.17 17.79
CA ILE A 44 0.95 14.96 17.16
C ILE A 44 -0.28 15.29 16.31
N GLU A 45 -1.19 16.12 16.80
CA GLU A 45 -2.44 16.46 16.14
C GLU A 45 -2.19 17.23 14.83
N GLU A 46 -1.29 18.21 14.87
CA GLU A 46 -0.93 19.01 13.70
C GLU A 46 -0.15 18.18 12.68
N ALA A 47 0.77 17.32 13.13
CA ALA A 47 1.46 16.38 12.27
C ALA A 47 0.47 15.40 11.59
N MET A 48 -0.46 14.83 12.34
CA MET A 48 -1.50 13.94 11.80
C MET A 48 -2.32 14.64 10.71
N ARG A 49 -2.74 15.89 10.95
CA ARG A 49 -3.47 16.66 9.95
C ARG A 49 -2.63 16.86 8.68
N ILE A 50 -1.37 17.28 8.81
CA ILE A 50 -0.47 17.49 7.66
C ILE A 50 -0.32 16.22 6.81
N PHE A 51 -0.22 15.04 7.43
CA PHE A 51 0.00 13.79 6.71
C PHE A 51 -1.28 13.15 6.14
N THR A 52 -2.46 13.49 6.67
CA THR A 52 -3.71 12.80 6.32
C THR A 52 -4.74 13.70 5.63
N GLU A 53 -4.55 15.02 5.64
CA GLU A 53 -5.45 15.95 4.96
C GLU A 53 -5.56 15.64 3.46
N GLY A 54 -6.78 15.40 2.99
CA GLY A 54 -7.08 15.10 1.59
C GLY A 54 -6.87 13.63 1.17
N LEU A 55 -6.42 12.74 2.07
CA LEU A 55 -6.36 11.31 1.79
C LEU A 55 -7.75 10.67 1.91
N VAL A 56 -8.05 9.74 1.01
CA VAL A 56 -9.28 8.93 1.06
C VAL A 56 -8.91 7.48 1.42
N PRO A 57 -9.58 6.87 2.41
CA PRO A 57 -9.35 5.46 2.74
C PRO A 57 -9.64 4.56 1.54
N VAL A 58 -8.78 3.56 1.31
CA VAL A 58 -8.91 2.61 0.20
C VAL A 58 -10.22 1.79 0.29
N VAL A 59 -10.80 1.66 1.49
CA VAL A 59 -12.01 0.87 1.76
C VAL A 59 -13.28 1.52 1.22
N SER A 60 -13.31 2.83 0.96
CA SER A 60 -14.53 3.53 0.52
C SER A 60 -14.96 3.24 -0.93
N SER A 61 -14.19 2.43 -1.68
CA SER A 61 -14.53 2.01 -3.04
C SER A 61 -15.34 0.70 -3.10
N ILE A 62 -15.56 0.01 -1.97
CA ILE A 62 -16.49 -1.11 -1.84
C ILE A 62 -17.80 -0.57 -1.25
N ASN A 63 -18.67 -0.08 -2.11
CA ASN A 63 -20.10 -0.01 -1.85
C ASN A 63 -20.70 -0.46 -3.20
N GLN A 64 -21.44 -1.55 -3.39
CA GLN A 64 -22.52 -2.11 -2.59
C GLN A 64 -22.69 -3.59 -3.00
N ASN A 65 -22.79 -4.51 -2.04
CA ASN A 65 -23.78 -5.60 -1.94
C ASN A 65 -23.25 -6.78 -1.10
N GLY A 66 -23.87 -6.98 0.06
CA GLY A 66 -23.87 -8.26 0.78
C GLY A 66 -22.95 -8.32 1.99
N ASP A 67 -23.49 -7.89 3.13
CA ASP A 67 -23.36 -8.51 4.46
C ASP A 67 -22.01 -9.18 4.81
N GLU A 68 -21.17 -8.46 5.56
CA GLU A 68 -20.34 -9.07 6.60
C GLU A 68 -19.93 -7.99 7.61
N MET A 69 -20.55 -8.06 8.78
CA MET A 69 -20.26 -7.22 9.95
C MET A 69 -18.86 -7.59 10.47
N MET A 70 -17.85 -6.76 10.22
CA MET A 70 -16.63 -6.80 11.02
C MET A 70 -16.86 -5.99 12.28
N ASP A 71 -17.15 -6.70 13.36
CA ASP A 71 -17.26 -6.19 14.72
C ASP A 71 -15.96 -5.45 15.07
N SER A 72 -16.09 -4.18 15.44
CA SER A 72 -14.96 -3.32 15.77
C SER A 72 -14.64 -3.47 17.23
N GLU A 73 -13.97 -4.58 17.57
CA GLU A 73 -13.50 -4.80 18.93
C GLU A 73 -12.34 -3.84 19.18
N GLU A 74 -12.59 -2.90 20.09
CA GLU A 74 -11.65 -2.02 20.75
C GLU A 74 -10.33 -2.76 21.07
N LEU A 75 -9.28 -2.52 20.26
CA LEU A 75 -7.96 -3.10 20.46
C LEU A 75 -7.30 -2.47 21.70
N GLU A 76 -7.56 -3.10 22.84
CA GLU A 76 -6.86 -2.88 24.10
C GLU A 76 -5.35 -3.17 23.88
N TYR A 77 -4.52 -2.14 24.05
CA TYR A 77 -3.06 -2.21 23.90
C TYR A 77 -2.47 -3.24 24.89
N SER A 78 -2.30 -4.47 24.41
CA SER A 78 -1.54 -5.51 25.12
C SER A 78 -0.12 -5.53 24.58
N GLU A 79 0.83 -5.05 25.39
CA GLU A 79 2.25 -4.87 25.07
C GLU A 79 3.06 -6.18 24.91
N ASP A 80 2.40 -7.34 24.79
CA ASP A 80 3.02 -8.67 24.87
C ASP A 80 3.07 -9.47 23.54
N ASN A 81 2.67 -8.89 22.41
CA ASN A 81 2.63 -9.59 21.11
C ASN A 81 3.91 -9.47 20.24
N TYR A 82 5.03 -9.00 20.81
CA TYR A 82 6.31 -8.92 20.06
C TYR A 82 7.11 -10.23 19.98
N ILE A 83 6.60 -11.34 20.53
CA ILE A 83 7.30 -12.62 20.50
C ILE A 83 6.48 -13.68 19.76
N ARG A 84 6.51 -13.64 18.40
CA ARG A 84 6.72 -14.81 17.51
C ARG A 84 6.25 -14.54 16.07
N SER A 85 7.14 -13.93 15.29
CA SER A 85 7.34 -14.31 13.88
C SER A 85 8.79 -14.03 13.45
N GLN A 86 9.74 -14.52 14.25
CA GLN A 86 11.17 -14.53 13.88
C GLN A 86 11.52 -15.91 13.30
N GLY A 87 11.20 -16.10 12.03
CA GLY A 87 11.91 -17.03 11.16
C GLY A 87 12.54 -16.21 10.03
N PRO A 88 13.76 -16.52 9.56
CA PRO A 88 14.33 -15.84 8.41
C PRO A 88 13.39 -16.05 7.22
N ARG A 89 12.89 -14.96 6.63
CA ARG A 89 12.16 -15.06 5.37
C ARG A 89 13.18 -15.46 4.31
N ASP A 90 13.12 -16.71 3.89
CA ASP A 90 13.92 -17.25 2.81
C ASP A 90 13.53 -16.55 1.51
N CYS A 91 14.30 -15.50 1.16
CA CYS A 91 14.14 -14.77 -0.09
C CYS A 91 14.76 -15.50 -1.29
N VAL A 92 15.39 -16.66 -1.08
CA VAL A 92 16.10 -17.42 -2.13
C VAL A 92 15.15 -18.27 -2.97
N SER A 93 13.92 -18.52 -2.47
CA SER A 93 12.88 -19.31 -3.15
C SER A 93 11.85 -18.46 -3.90
N ALA A 94 11.99 -17.13 -3.92
CA ALA A 94 11.05 -16.28 -4.66
C ALA A 94 11.29 -16.45 -6.18
N PRO A 95 10.27 -16.85 -6.97
CA PRO A 95 10.43 -17.02 -8.41
C PRO A 95 10.65 -15.66 -9.10
N PHE A 96 11.49 -15.66 -10.14
CA PHE A 96 11.67 -14.54 -11.08
C PHE A 96 10.57 -14.54 -12.15
#